data_AF-C1E0A4-F1
#
_entry.id   AF-C1E0A4-F1
#
_cell.length_a   1.000
_cell.length_b   1.000
_cell.length_c   1.000
_cell.angle_alpha   90.00
_cell.angle_beta   90.00
_cell.angle_gamma   90.00
#
_symmetry.space_group_name_H-M   'P 1'
#
loop_
_entity.id
_entity.type
_entity.pdbx_description
1 polymer ?
#
loop_
_entity_poly.entity_id
_entity_poly.type
_entity_poly.pdbx_seq_one_letter_code
_entity_poly.pdbx_strand_id
1 'polypeptide(L)'
;MPSIWRPNVRVTLDEDGEVEDTESGGGEVAKQGPKRKRAPPTKGPCEHGVKYRSQCKVCSACPHGKWRYHCKECGGSHICEHGRDRSRCKECGGSQMCEHGRQRHTCKDCGGSGLCEHRRQRSRCKDCGGSGICQHGRERSKCKDCGGASICEHGRRRYFCKECGGSQICEHGRQRHQCKECGGGSICEHGRQRHQCKECGGSGICEHGRRRSECKECGGASFCEHGRQRYYCKDCGGSGICEHGRRRSRCKECGGSGICEHGRRRDRCKECSRK
;
A
#
# COMPACT_ATOMS: atom_id res chain seq x y z
N MET A 1 -17.46 -67.65 -22.76
CA MET A 1 -17.14 -66.94 -21.51
C MET A 1 -17.39 -65.45 -21.69
N PRO A 2 -18.42 -64.89 -21.03
CA PRO A 2 -18.42 -63.46 -20.71
C PRO A 2 -18.73 -63.23 -19.22
N SER A 3 -17.76 -62.65 -18.52
CA SER A 3 -17.84 -62.28 -17.11
C SER A 3 -18.62 -60.97 -16.95
N ILE A 4 -19.72 -61.04 -16.21
CA ILE A 4 -20.51 -59.87 -15.79
C ILE A 4 -19.82 -59.26 -14.58
N TRP A 5 -19.36 -58.01 -14.70
CA TRP A 5 -18.70 -57.27 -13.63
C TRP A 5 -19.73 -56.37 -12.92
N ARG A 6 -20.00 -56.64 -11.63
CA ARG A 6 -20.73 -55.77 -10.70
C ARG A 6 -19.73 -55.28 -9.63
N PRO A 7 -19.59 -53.96 -9.36
CA PRO A 7 -18.74 -53.54 -8.25
C PRO A 7 -19.54 -53.34 -6.95
N ASN A 8 -19.23 -54.23 -6.01
CA ASN A 8 -19.15 -54.10 -4.55
C ASN A 8 -19.86 -52.95 -3.82
N VAL A 9 -20.93 -53.35 -3.13
CA VAL A 9 -21.35 -52.80 -1.83
C VAL A 9 -20.35 -53.30 -0.77
N ARG A 10 -19.79 -52.40 0.06
CA ARG A 10 -19.11 -52.79 1.29
C ARG A 10 -20.10 -52.59 2.44
N VAL A 11 -20.57 -53.70 3.03
CA VAL A 11 -21.28 -53.70 4.30
C VAL A 11 -20.27 -54.12 5.36
N THR A 12 -20.04 -53.28 6.35
CA THR A 12 -19.45 -53.67 7.64
C THR A 12 -20.61 -53.82 8.61
N LEU A 13 -20.78 -55.04 9.13
CA LEU A 13 -21.70 -55.36 10.22
C LEU A 13 -20.89 -55.24 11.52
N ASP A 14 -21.36 -54.41 12.44
CA ASP A 14 -21.05 -54.51 13.86
C ASP A 14 -22.39 -54.56 14.61
N GLU A 15 -22.50 -55.53 15.52
CA GLU A 15 -23.66 -55.86 16.35
C GLU A 15 -23.68 -55.04 17.65
N ASP A 16 -24.36 -53.89 17.66
CA ASP A 16 -25.12 -53.38 18.82
C ASP A 16 -25.90 -52.12 18.41
N GLY A 17 -27.15 -52.02 18.88
CA GLY A 17 -28.19 -51.20 18.27
C GLY A 17 -28.28 -49.76 18.76
N GLU A 18 -28.65 -48.88 17.84
CA GLU A 18 -29.63 -47.80 17.99
C GLU A 18 -29.92 -47.24 16.59
N VAL A 19 -31.19 -47.21 16.19
CA VAL A 19 -31.64 -46.59 14.94
C VAL A 19 -31.97 -45.12 15.22
N GLU A 20 -31.06 -44.22 14.85
CA GLU A 20 -31.41 -42.80 14.70
C GLU A 20 -31.62 -42.47 13.22
N ASP A 21 -32.89 -42.29 12.87
CA ASP A 21 -33.34 -41.63 11.65
C ASP A 21 -32.86 -40.17 11.65
N THR A 22 -31.80 -39.89 10.90
CA THR A 22 -31.48 -38.52 10.50
C THR A 22 -31.86 -38.33 9.03
N GLU A 23 -33.07 -37.84 8.83
CA GLU A 23 -33.54 -37.27 7.56
C GLU A 23 -32.62 -36.09 7.19
N SER A 24 -31.54 -36.38 6.46
CA SER A 24 -30.65 -35.33 5.95
C SER A 24 -31.30 -34.69 4.73
N GLY A 25 -31.98 -33.57 4.99
CA GLY A 25 -32.68 -32.73 4.02
C GLY A 25 -31.88 -32.45 2.75
N GLY A 26 -32.62 -32.51 1.62
CA GLY A 26 -32.11 -32.26 0.29
C GLY A 26 -31.53 -30.86 0.13
N GLY A 27 -30.20 -30.80 0.12
CA GLY A 27 -29.46 -29.64 -0.37
C GLY A 27 -29.48 -29.61 -1.89
N GLU A 28 -30.06 -28.55 -2.45
CA GLU A 28 -30.17 -28.28 -3.88
C GLU A 28 -28.79 -28.35 -4.56
N VAL A 29 -28.57 -29.41 -5.35
CA VAL A 29 -27.36 -29.56 -6.17
C VAL A 29 -27.40 -28.50 -7.26
N ALA A 30 -26.63 -27.43 -7.06
CA ALA A 30 -26.37 -26.42 -8.07
C ALA A 30 -25.96 -27.11 -9.38
N LYS A 31 -26.79 -26.95 -10.42
CA LYS A 31 -26.63 -27.56 -11.73
C LYS A 31 -25.24 -27.22 -12.28
N GLN A 32 -24.32 -28.18 -12.26
CA GLN A 32 -23.02 -28.04 -12.91
C GLN A 32 -23.28 -27.83 -14.40
N GLY A 33 -22.98 -26.64 -14.92
CA GLY A 33 -23.03 -26.36 -16.35
C GLY A 33 -22.22 -27.40 -17.14
N PRO A 34 -22.54 -27.63 -18.42
CA PRO A 34 -21.94 -28.71 -19.20
C PRO A 34 -20.41 -28.61 -19.14
N LYS A 35 -19.77 -29.59 -18.49
CA LYS A 35 -18.31 -29.70 -18.46
C LYS A 35 -17.84 -29.81 -19.91
N ARG A 36 -17.23 -28.74 -20.42
CA ARG A 36 -16.67 -28.72 -21.78
C ARG A 36 -15.64 -29.84 -21.86
N LYS A 37 -15.81 -30.77 -22.81
CA LYS A 37 -14.86 -31.85 -23.06
C LYS A 37 -13.49 -31.22 -23.32
N ARG A 38 -12.53 -31.47 -22.43
CA ARG A 38 -11.17 -30.96 -22.55
C ARG A 38 -10.56 -31.64 -23.79
N ALA A 39 -10.15 -30.85 -24.78
CA ALA A 39 -9.46 -31.37 -25.94
C ALA A 39 -8.25 -32.23 -25.47
N PRO A 40 -7.91 -33.31 -26.19
CA PRO A 40 -6.79 -34.17 -25.83
C PRO A 40 -5.54 -33.31 -25.57
N PRO A 41 -4.79 -33.55 -24.49
CA PRO A 41 -3.58 -32.79 -24.22
C PRO A 41 -2.59 -33.05 -25.35
N THR A 42 -2.42 -32.07 -26.24
CA THR A 42 -1.37 -32.10 -27.26
C THR A 42 -0.04 -32.01 -26.52
N LYS A 43 0.71 -33.11 -26.49
CA LYS A 43 2.08 -33.14 -25.97
C LYS A 43 2.98 -32.50 -27.04
N GLY A 44 3.23 -31.20 -26.92
CA GLY A 44 4.11 -30.46 -27.82
C GLY A 44 3.99 -28.95 -27.64
N PRO A 45 5.03 -28.17 -28.00
CA PRO A 45 4.93 -26.72 -28.03
C PRO A 45 3.79 -26.31 -28.97
N CYS A 46 3.04 -25.26 -28.60
CA CYS A 46 2.04 -24.71 -29.49
C CYS A 46 2.69 -24.09 -30.73
N GLU A 47 1.89 -23.76 -31.73
CA GLU A 47 2.32 -23.08 -32.96
C GLU A 47 3.02 -21.72 -32.72
N HIS A 48 2.93 -21.20 -31.49
CA HIS A 48 3.60 -19.97 -31.05
C HIS A 48 4.91 -20.25 -30.28
N GLY A 49 5.47 -21.47 -30.37
CA GLY A 49 6.74 -21.87 -29.75
C GLY A 49 6.69 -22.10 -28.23
N VAL A 50 5.52 -22.02 -27.59
CA VAL A 50 5.40 -22.18 -26.13
C VAL A 50 5.13 -23.63 -25.77
N LYS A 51 6.00 -24.24 -24.95
CA LYS A 51 5.91 -25.64 -24.51
C LYS A 51 4.54 -26.05 -23.96
N TYR A 52 3.90 -25.17 -23.19
CA TYR A 52 2.58 -25.41 -22.64
C TYR A 52 1.59 -24.40 -23.21
N ARG A 53 0.53 -24.89 -23.88
CA ARG A 53 -0.52 -24.04 -24.44
C ARG A 53 -1.19 -23.14 -23.38
N SER A 54 -1.28 -23.63 -22.13
CA SER A 54 -1.75 -22.89 -20.94
C SER A 54 -0.84 -21.75 -20.50
N GLN A 55 0.35 -21.62 -21.08
CA GLN A 55 1.30 -20.51 -20.87
C GLN A 55 1.45 -19.64 -22.13
N CYS A 56 0.82 -20.04 -23.24
CA CYS A 56 0.81 -19.23 -24.45
C CYS A 56 -0.24 -18.12 -24.31
N LYS A 57 0.21 -16.86 -24.33
CA LYS A 57 -0.66 -15.69 -24.26
C LYS A 57 -1.69 -15.68 -25.38
N VAL A 58 -1.34 -16.15 -26.58
CA VAL A 58 -2.27 -16.18 -27.73
C VAL A 58 -3.30 -17.30 -27.56
N CYS A 59 -2.85 -18.53 -27.29
CA CYS A 59 -3.77 -19.67 -27.18
C CYS A 59 -4.70 -19.60 -25.96
N SER A 60 -4.21 -19.07 -24.83
CA SER A 60 -4.94 -19.01 -23.56
C SER A 60 -5.62 -17.68 -23.29
N ALA A 61 -5.43 -16.67 -24.15
CA ALA A 61 -6.23 -15.46 -24.09
C ALA A 61 -7.69 -15.73 -24.48
N CYS A 62 -8.56 -14.90 -23.92
CA CYS A 62 -9.93 -14.70 -24.38
C CYS A 62 -9.97 -13.53 -25.38
N PRO A 63 -11.09 -13.33 -26.11
CA PRO A 63 -11.26 -12.17 -26.99
C PRO A 63 -11.11 -10.81 -26.26
N HIS A 64 -11.25 -10.78 -24.93
CA HIS A 64 -11.07 -9.58 -24.10
C HIS A 64 -9.61 -9.32 -23.69
N GLY A 65 -8.63 -9.99 -24.32
CA GLY A 65 -7.19 -9.78 -24.08
C GLY A 65 -6.66 -10.27 -22.73
N LYS A 66 -7.49 -10.97 -21.94
CA LYS A 66 -7.12 -11.57 -20.64
C LYS A 66 -6.96 -13.07 -20.79
N TRP A 67 -6.23 -13.71 -19.90
CA TRP A 67 -6.24 -15.17 -19.80
C TRP A 67 -7.67 -15.65 -19.52
N ARG A 68 -8.16 -16.69 -20.22
CA ARG A 68 -9.55 -17.17 -20.10
C ARG A 68 -9.96 -17.45 -18.64
N TYR A 69 -9.06 -18.02 -17.84
CA TYR A 69 -9.32 -18.33 -16.44
C TYR A 69 -9.37 -17.09 -15.52
N HIS A 70 -8.80 -15.95 -15.94
CA HIS A 70 -8.85 -14.66 -15.23
C HIS A 70 -9.82 -13.64 -15.84
N CYS A 71 -10.58 -14.01 -16.88
CA CYS A 71 -11.52 -13.10 -17.51
C CYS A 71 -12.89 -13.17 -16.84
N LYS A 72 -13.35 -12.05 -16.26
CA LYS A 72 -14.68 -11.94 -15.64
C LYS A 72 -15.80 -12.18 -16.66
N GLU A 73 -15.72 -11.55 -17.83
CA GLU A 73 -16.71 -11.63 -18.92
C GLU A 73 -16.82 -13.04 -19.52
N CYS A 74 -15.76 -13.86 -19.39
CA CYS A 74 -15.80 -15.26 -19.83
C CYS A 74 -16.15 -16.24 -18.69
N GLY A 75 -16.51 -15.75 -17.49
CA GLY A 75 -16.76 -16.61 -16.33
C GLY A 75 -15.53 -17.39 -15.86
N GLY A 76 -14.34 -16.79 -15.95
CA GLY A 76 -13.07 -17.44 -15.66
C GLY A 76 -13.02 -18.08 -14.27
N SER A 77 -12.42 -19.27 -14.18
CA SER A 77 -12.36 -20.10 -12.95
C SER A 77 -11.56 -19.49 -11.79
N HIS A 78 -10.82 -18.40 -12.00
CA HIS A 78 -10.16 -17.66 -10.92
C HIS A 78 -10.93 -16.44 -10.43
N ILE A 79 -11.95 -15.95 -11.12
CA ILE A 79 -12.69 -14.74 -10.72
C ILE A 79 -14.05 -15.13 -10.14
N CYS A 80 -14.34 -14.71 -8.91
CA CYS A 80 -15.65 -14.92 -8.30
C CYS A 80 -16.71 -13.98 -8.91
N GLU A 81 -17.98 -14.19 -8.54
CA GLU A 81 -19.09 -13.30 -8.91
C GLU A 81 -18.86 -11.84 -8.49
N HIS A 82 -18.17 -11.62 -7.35
CA HIS A 82 -17.76 -10.30 -6.85
C HIS A 82 -16.64 -9.64 -7.67
N GLY A 83 -16.17 -10.28 -8.75
CA GLY A 83 -15.12 -9.74 -9.62
C GLY A 83 -13.72 -9.73 -9.00
N ARG A 84 -13.53 -10.39 -7.86
CA ARG A 84 -12.23 -10.57 -7.18
C ARG A 84 -11.66 -11.95 -7.49
N ASP A 85 -10.37 -12.14 -7.22
CA ASP A 85 -9.78 -13.48 -7.27
C ASP A 85 -10.47 -14.37 -6.23
N ARG A 86 -11.03 -15.51 -6.65
CA ARG A 86 -11.77 -16.48 -5.81
C ARG A 86 -10.96 -16.84 -4.56
N SER A 87 -9.65 -17.06 -4.72
CA SER A 87 -8.79 -17.47 -3.61
C SER A 87 -8.61 -16.39 -2.54
N ARG A 88 -8.81 -15.12 -2.90
CA ARG A 88 -8.63 -13.93 -2.03
C ARG A 88 -9.96 -13.23 -1.72
N CYS A 89 -11.08 -13.76 -2.17
CA CYS A 89 -12.37 -13.14 -1.95
C CYS A 89 -12.87 -13.48 -0.53
N LYS A 90 -13.07 -12.45 0.31
CA LYS A 90 -13.63 -12.62 1.65
C LYS A 90 -15.06 -13.16 1.61
N GLU A 91 -15.89 -12.60 0.72
CA GLU A 91 -17.30 -12.96 0.58
C GLU A 91 -17.51 -14.40 0.09
N CYS A 92 -16.58 -14.94 -0.70
CA CYS A 92 -16.62 -16.34 -1.15
C CYS A 92 -15.86 -17.32 -0.23
N GLY A 93 -15.37 -16.88 0.94
CA GLY A 93 -14.55 -17.73 1.81
C GLY A 93 -13.27 -18.24 1.14
N GLY A 94 -12.63 -17.40 0.32
CA GLY A 94 -11.45 -17.79 -0.47
C GLY A 94 -10.36 -18.44 0.39
N SER A 95 -9.70 -19.47 -0.15
CA SER A 95 -8.74 -20.30 0.60
C SER A 95 -7.56 -19.53 1.22
N GLN A 96 -7.21 -18.36 0.67
CA GLN A 96 -6.16 -17.50 1.21
C GLN A 96 -6.67 -16.53 2.29
N MET A 97 -7.97 -16.50 2.55
CA MET A 97 -8.58 -15.67 3.58
C MET A 97 -8.73 -16.48 4.88
N CYS A 98 -8.58 -15.79 6.01
CA CYS A 98 -8.95 -16.33 7.31
C CYS A 98 -10.33 -15.83 7.74
N GLU A 99 -10.85 -16.38 8.83
CA GLU A 99 -12.11 -15.96 9.47
C GLU A 99 -12.15 -14.45 9.80
N HIS A 100 -11.00 -13.87 10.14
CA HIS A 100 -10.85 -12.43 10.39
C HIS A 100 -10.97 -11.57 9.12
N GLY A 101 -11.18 -12.17 7.95
CA GLY A 101 -11.26 -11.47 6.67
C GLY A 101 -9.94 -10.85 6.21
N ARG A 102 -8.81 -11.29 6.77
CA ARG A 102 -7.45 -10.92 6.37
C ARG A 102 -6.84 -12.05 5.56
N GLN A 103 -5.75 -11.78 4.84
CA GLN A 103 -4.99 -12.84 4.18
C GLN A 103 -4.34 -13.74 5.24
N ARG A 104 -4.63 -15.03 5.20
CA ARG A 104 -4.23 -16.04 6.18
C ARG A 104 -2.72 -16.03 6.44
N HIS A 105 -1.91 -15.87 5.40
CA HIS A 105 -0.45 -15.85 5.52
C HIS A 105 0.11 -14.62 6.26
N THR A 106 -0.64 -13.53 6.38
CA THR A 106 -0.22 -12.30 7.10
C THR A 106 -1.09 -11.98 8.31
N CYS A 107 -2.09 -12.80 8.59
CA CYS A 107 -2.99 -12.58 9.72
C CYS A 107 -2.25 -12.83 11.04
N LYS A 108 -2.17 -11.80 11.89
CA LYS A 108 -1.55 -11.89 13.23
C LYS A 108 -2.34 -12.79 14.16
N ASP A 109 -3.65 -12.77 14.03
CA ASP A 109 -4.58 -13.45 14.93
C ASP A 109 -4.57 -14.97 14.65
N CYS A 110 -4.36 -15.36 13.39
CA CYS A 110 -4.20 -16.78 12.99
C CYS A 110 -2.74 -17.27 12.99
N GLY A 111 -1.77 -16.49 13.46
CA GLY A 111 -0.35 -16.86 13.41
C GLY A 111 0.18 -17.14 12.00
N GLY A 112 -0.26 -16.35 11.01
CA GLY A 112 0.01 -16.59 9.59
C GLY A 112 1.49 -16.89 9.28
N SER A 113 1.73 -17.84 8.37
CA SER A 113 3.07 -18.37 8.04
C SER A 113 4.09 -17.32 7.58
N GLY A 114 3.63 -16.17 7.08
CA GLY A 114 4.45 -15.03 6.70
C GLY A 114 4.92 -14.16 7.87
N LEU A 115 4.50 -14.46 9.10
CA LEU A 115 4.91 -13.78 10.32
C LEU A 115 5.96 -14.60 11.10
N CYS A 116 6.84 -13.90 11.79
CA CYS A 116 7.73 -14.50 12.78
C CYS A 116 7.11 -14.45 14.19
N GLU A 117 7.82 -15.03 15.16
CA GLU A 117 7.45 -15.00 16.59
C GLU A 117 7.22 -13.58 17.13
N HIS A 118 7.97 -12.59 16.61
CA HIS A 118 7.81 -11.17 16.94
C HIS A 118 6.56 -10.51 16.33
N ARG A 119 5.65 -11.28 15.70
CA ARG A 119 4.46 -10.80 14.96
C ARG A 119 4.78 -9.75 13.88
N ARG A 120 6.02 -9.77 13.38
CA ARG A 120 6.52 -8.97 12.25
C ARG A 120 6.56 -9.83 10.99
N GLN A 121 6.54 -9.22 9.82
CA GLN A 121 6.72 -9.94 8.56
C GLN A 121 8.08 -10.65 8.58
N ARG A 122 8.08 -11.98 8.47
CA ARG A 122 9.27 -12.83 8.69
C ARG A 122 10.46 -12.42 7.83
N SER A 123 10.22 -12.11 6.56
CA SER A 123 11.26 -11.64 5.63
C SER A 123 11.87 -10.28 6.00
N ARG A 124 11.20 -9.46 6.82
CA ARG A 124 11.65 -8.11 7.20
C ARG A 124 12.00 -7.97 8.68
N CYS A 125 11.91 -9.06 9.44
CA CYS A 125 12.25 -9.05 10.86
C CYS A 125 13.77 -9.03 11.03
N LYS A 126 14.29 -7.98 11.68
CA LYS A 126 15.73 -7.87 11.99
C LYS A 126 16.16 -8.91 13.02
N ASP A 127 15.33 -9.09 14.03
CA ASP A 127 15.60 -9.96 15.17
C ASP A 127 15.70 -11.44 14.75
N CYS A 128 14.92 -11.85 13.72
CA CYS A 128 14.98 -13.19 13.15
C CYS A 128 15.96 -13.32 11.95
N GLY A 129 16.74 -12.28 11.62
CA GLY A 129 17.62 -12.30 10.44
C GLY A 129 16.89 -12.54 9.12
N GLY A 130 15.67 -12.00 8.97
CA GLY A 130 14.80 -12.24 7.82
C GLY A 130 15.52 -12.01 6.48
N SER A 131 15.13 -12.76 5.44
CA SER A 131 15.81 -12.76 4.13
C SER A 131 15.93 -11.39 3.46
N GLY A 132 15.07 -10.44 3.81
CA GLY A 132 15.07 -9.06 3.35
C GLY A 132 15.96 -8.12 4.18
N ILE A 133 16.61 -8.59 5.24
CA ILE A 133 17.57 -7.83 6.05
C ILE A 133 18.99 -8.26 5.66
N CYS A 134 19.91 -7.29 5.59
CA CYS A 134 21.34 -7.56 5.37
C CYS A 134 22.10 -7.61 6.70
N GLN A 135 23.38 -8.01 6.64
CA GLN A 135 24.27 -8.05 7.80
C GLN A 135 24.39 -6.70 8.53
N HIS A 136 24.14 -5.57 7.86
CA HIS A 136 24.15 -4.23 8.45
C HIS A 136 22.84 -3.88 9.19
N GLY A 137 21.90 -4.82 9.36
CA GLY A 137 20.61 -4.58 10.01
C GLY A 137 19.67 -3.64 9.24
N ARG A 138 19.93 -3.42 7.95
CA ARG A 138 19.12 -2.59 7.04
C ARG A 138 18.36 -3.47 6.06
N GLU A 139 17.30 -2.95 5.45
CA GLU A 139 16.61 -3.67 4.36
C GLU A 139 17.58 -3.85 3.20
N ARG A 140 17.83 -5.11 2.80
CA ARG A 140 18.86 -5.52 1.84
C ARG A 140 18.74 -4.78 0.52
N SER A 141 17.51 -4.59 0.03
CA SER A 141 17.21 -3.84 -1.20
C SER A 141 17.59 -2.36 -1.12
N LYS A 142 17.67 -1.78 0.08
CA LYS A 142 17.97 -0.36 0.37
C LYS A 142 19.33 -0.16 1.04
N CYS A 143 20.11 -1.21 1.23
CA CYS A 143 21.41 -1.09 1.88
C CYS A 143 22.47 -0.66 0.86
N LYS A 144 23.08 0.52 1.06
CA LYS A 144 24.14 1.02 0.18
C LYS A 144 25.36 0.11 0.23
N ASP A 145 25.72 -0.32 1.42
CA ASP A 145 26.92 -1.12 1.70
C ASP A 145 26.82 -2.55 1.15
N CYS A 146 25.61 -3.04 0.85
CA CYS A 146 25.38 -4.32 0.18
C CYS A 146 25.06 -4.18 -1.32
N GLY A 147 25.17 -2.98 -1.91
CA GLY A 147 24.78 -2.74 -3.30
C GLY A 147 23.29 -3.02 -3.55
N GLY A 148 22.43 -2.75 -2.57
CA GLY A 148 21.00 -3.06 -2.63
C GLY A 148 20.36 -2.57 -3.92
N ALA A 149 19.51 -3.40 -4.54
CA ALA A 149 18.95 -3.14 -5.87
C ALA A 149 18.22 -1.79 -6.05
N SER A 150 17.78 -1.16 -4.95
CA SER A 150 17.12 0.15 -4.96
C SER A 150 18.10 1.33 -4.97
N ILE A 151 19.40 1.08 -4.75
CA ILE A 151 20.47 2.08 -4.74
C ILE A 151 21.33 1.90 -6.00
N CYS A 152 21.73 3.02 -6.61
CA CYS A 152 22.68 3.02 -7.71
C CYS A 152 24.13 3.20 -7.20
N GLU A 153 25.09 3.03 -8.09
CA GLU A 153 26.52 3.27 -7.81
C GLU A 153 26.81 4.68 -7.25
N HIS A 154 26.02 5.69 -7.65
CA HIS A 154 26.09 7.05 -7.12
C HIS A 154 25.57 7.21 -5.68
N GLY A 155 25.18 6.12 -5.00
CA GLY A 155 24.65 6.13 -3.64
C GLY A 155 23.25 6.76 -3.51
N ARG A 156 22.60 7.07 -4.62
CA ARG A 156 21.23 7.62 -4.68
C ARG A 156 20.23 6.48 -4.90
N ARG A 157 18.95 6.73 -4.60
CA ARG A 157 17.89 5.78 -4.99
C ARG A 157 17.83 5.69 -6.51
N ARG A 158 17.95 4.48 -7.06
CA ARG A 158 18.13 4.23 -8.50
C ARG A 158 17.07 4.90 -9.36
N TYR A 159 15.81 4.85 -8.91
CA TYR A 159 14.69 5.45 -9.62
C TYR A 159 14.65 6.99 -9.58
N PHE A 160 15.41 7.64 -8.67
CA PHE A 160 15.59 9.10 -8.60
C PHE A 160 16.97 9.57 -9.10
N CYS A 161 17.83 8.65 -9.55
CA CYS A 161 19.17 9.01 -9.99
C CYS A 161 19.13 9.53 -11.42
N LYS A 162 19.53 10.79 -11.63
CA LYS A 162 19.62 11.39 -12.97
C LYS A 162 20.66 10.70 -13.84
N GLU A 163 21.83 10.40 -13.27
CA GLU A 163 22.95 9.76 -13.98
C GLU A 163 22.60 8.33 -14.47
N CYS A 164 21.75 7.60 -13.72
CA CYS A 164 21.30 6.26 -14.10
C CYS A 164 20.00 6.26 -14.94
N GLY A 165 19.51 7.42 -15.40
CA GLY A 165 18.24 7.50 -16.14
C GLY A 165 17.03 7.03 -15.30
N GLY A 166 17.03 7.31 -14.00
CA GLY A 166 16.01 6.87 -13.06
C GLY A 166 14.60 7.18 -13.55
N SER A 167 13.69 6.20 -13.42
CA SER A 167 12.33 6.28 -13.98
C SER A 167 11.49 7.46 -13.48
N GLN A 168 11.83 8.07 -12.34
CA GLN A 168 11.15 9.25 -11.81
C GLN A 168 11.76 10.58 -12.28
N ILE A 169 12.85 10.56 -13.05
CA ILE A 169 13.45 11.75 -13.65
C ILE A 169 12.93 11.87 -15.09
N CYS A 170 12.52 13.08 -15.47
CA CYS A 170 12.14 13.39 -16.85
C CYS A 170 13.36 13.79 -17.69
N GLU A 171 13.18 13.92 -19.00
CA GLU A 171 14.20 14.43 -19.92
C GLU A 171 14.74 15.82 -19.51
N HIS A 172 13.90 16.66 -18.90
CA HIS A 172 14.28 17.97 -18.35
C HIS A 172 15.12 17.89 -17.06
N GLY A 173 15.48 16.68 -16.59
CA GLY A 173 16.30 16.48 -15.39
C GLY A 173 15.59 16.80 -14.07
N ARG A 174 14.27 17.02 -14.09
CA ARG A 174 13.42 17.25 -12.91
C ARG A 174 12.70 15.96 -12.52
N GLN A 175 12.16 15.89 -11.30
CA GLN A 175 11.28 14.79 -10.94
C GLN A 175 10.01 14.87 -11.79
N ARG A 176 9.62 13.78 -12.48
CA ARG A 176 8.50 13.72 -13.44
C ARG A 176 7.22 14.32 -12.87
N HIS A 177 6.88 13.95 -11.64
CA HIS A 177 5.65 14.45 -11.01
C HIS A 177 5.69 15.97 -10.72
N GLN A 178 6.86 16.59 -10.66
CA GLN A 178 7.10 18.03 -10.45
C GLN A 178 7.50 18.76 -11.73
N CYS A 179 7.55 18.08 -12.87
CA CYS A 179 7.94 18.72 -14.11
C CYS A 179 6.71 19.34 -14.77
N LYS A 180 6.68 20.67 -14.88
CA LYS A 180 5.59 21.39 -15.56
C LYS A 180 5.51 21.00 -17.05
N GLU A 181 6.66 20.91 -17.72
CA GLU A 181 6.75 20.57 -19.15
C GLU A 181 6.26 19.15 -19.45
N CYS A 182 6.43 18.21 -18.51
CA CYS A 182 5.90 16.85 -18.66
C CYS A 182 4.46 16.69 -18.13
N GLY A 183 3.77 17.76 -17.74
CA GLY A 183 2.43 17.68 -17.15
C GLY A 183 2.41 16.92 -15.81
N GLY A 184 3.50 17.00 -15.05
CA GLY A 184 3.66 16.29 -13.78
C GLY A 184 2.51 16.53 -12.82
N GLY A 185 1.92 15.46 -12.28
CA GLY A 185 0.67 15.52 -11.52
C GLY A 185 0.67 16.42 -10.28
N SER A 186 1.83 16.83 -9.75
CA SER A 186 1.92 17.75 -8.62
C SER A 186 1.78 19.23 -8.99
N ILE A 187 1.90 19.58 -10.28
CA ILE A 187 1.75 20.94 -10.80
C ILE A 187 0.45 21.01 -11.61
N CYS A 188 -0.30 22.10 -11.46
CA CYS A 188 -1.47 22.37 -12.30
C CYS A 188 -1.08 23.19 -13.54
N GLU A 189 -2.02 23.37 -14.46
CA GLU A 189 -1.85 24.21 -15.66
C GLU A 189 -1.42 25.65 -15.32
N HIS A 190 -1.87 26.18 -14.19
CA HIS A 190 -1.49 27.50 -13.66
C HIS A 190 -0.04 27.57 -13.14
N GLY A 191 0.75 26.50 -13.23
CA GLY A 191 2.14 26.43 -12.76
C GLY A 191 2.30 26.44 -11.24
N ARG A 192 1.19 26.30 -10.49
CA ARG A 192 1.19 26.20 -9.02
C ARG A 192 1.16 24.73 -8.59
N GLN A 193 1.55 24.43 -7.35
CA GLN A 193 1.34 23.10 -6.80
C GLN A 193 -0.17 22.81 -6.77
N ARG A 194 -0.60 21.69 -7.38
CA ARG A 194 -2.01 21.36 -7.61
C ARG A 194 -2.83 21.39 -6.32
N HIS A 195 -2.29 20.87 -5.22
CA HIS A 195 -2.97 20.91 -3.92
C HIS A 195 -3.10 22.32 -3.33
N GLN A 196 -2.29 23.29 -3.75
CA GLN A 196 -2.36 24.68 -3.27
C GLN A 196 -3.05 25.62 -4.26
N CYS A 197 -3.44 25.14 -5.44
CA CYS A 197 -4.02 25.96 -6.47
C CYS A 197 -5.50 26.22 -6.16
N LYS A 198 -5.86 27.48 -5.92
CA LYS A 198 -7.25 27.91 -5.68
C LYS A 198 -8.13 27.68 -6.92
N GLU A 199 -7.63 28.01 -8.11
CA GLU A 199 -8.35 27.86 -9.39
C GLU A 199 -8.67 26.40 -9.71
N CYS A 200 -7.80 25.46 -9.33
CA CYS A 200 -8.02 24.03 -9.52
C CYS A 200 -8.76 23.36 -8.35
N GLY A 201 -9.25 24.10 -7.35
CA GLY A 201 -9.89 23.53 -6.16
C GLY A 201 -8.95 22.62 -5.36
N GLY A 202 -7.67 22.96 -5.30
CA GLY A 202 -6.63 22.15 -4.66
C GLY A 202 -7.00 21.73 -3.23
N SER A 203 -6.67 20.48 -2.87
CA SER A 203 -7.03 19.88 -1.58
C SER A 203 -6.46 20.61 -0.34
N GLY A 204 -5.56 21.56 -0.51
CA GLY A 204 -5.03 22.44 0.53
C GLY A 204 -5.81 23.75 0.69
N ILE A 205 -6.82 24.03 -0.13
CA ILE A 205 -7.63 25.25 -0.09
C ILE A 205 -9.01 24.93 0.51
N CYS A 206 -9.45 25.70 1.50
CA CYS A 206 -10.77 25.56 2.10
C CYS A 206 -11.85 26.27 1.25
N GLU A 207 -13.11 26.05 1.60
CA GLU A 207 -14.25 26.77 1.01
C GLU A 207 -14.13 28.30 1.12
N HIS A 208 -13.50 28.79 2.19
CA HIS A 208 -13.20 30.22 2.38
C HIS A 208 -12.08 30.76 1.46
N GLY A 209 -11.55 29.94 0.55
CA GLY A 209 -10.50 30.33 -0.40
C GLY A 209 -9.13 30.60 0.23
N ARG A 210 -8.94 30.23 1.50
CA ARG A 210 -7.67 30.30 2.26
C ARG A 210 -7.02 28.91 2.29
N ARG A 211 -5.72 28.84 2.64
CA ARG A 211 -5.07 27.55 2.94
C ARG A 211 -5.76 26.91 4.15
N ARG A 212 -6.16 25.64 4.05
CA ARG A 212 -6.86 24.90 5.12
C ARG A 212 -6.11 24.94 6.43
N SER A 213 -4.78 24.80 6.40
CA SER A 213 -3.92 24.87 7.59
C SER A 213 -3.94 26.25 8.27
N GLU A 214 -4.19 27.31 7.51
CA GLU A 214 -4.17 28.71 7.95
C GLU A 214 -5.59 29.29 8.09
N CYS A 215 -6.63 28.50 7.87
CA CYS A 215 -8.01 28.97 7.99
C CYS A 215 -8.49 28.79 9.43
N LYS A 216 -8.68 29.89 10.15
CA LYS A 216 -9.22 29.87 11.51
C LYS A 216 -10.64 29.29 11.57
N GLU A 217 -11.49 29.64 10.61
CA GLU A 217 -12.88 29.17 10.50
C GLU A 217 -12.96 27.65 10.29
N CYS A 218 -11.99 27.05 9.58
CA CYS A 218 -11.91 25.60 9.41
C CYS A 218 -11.12 24.88 10.52
N GLY A 219 -10.74 25.56 11.61
CA GLY A 219 -9.91 24.96 12.65
C GLY A 219 -8.51 24.54 12.15
N GLY A 220 -7.96 25.29 11.19
CA GLY A 220 -6.69 24.97 10.54
C GLY A 220 -5.55 24.72 11.53
N ALA A 221 -4.65 23.81 11.19
CA ALA A 221 -3.58 23.33 12.08
C ALA A 221 -2.71 24.45 12.70
N SER A 222 -2.62 25.62 12.07
CA SER A 222 -1.91 26.80 12.59
C SER A 222 -2.60 27.46 13.79
N PHE A 223 -3.87 27.17 14.04
CA PHE A 223 -4.65 27.67 15.16
C PHE A 223 -4.90 26.55 16.19
N CYS A 224 -5.03 26.95 17.45
CA CYS A 224 -5.50 26.07 18.52
C CYS A 224 -7.02 26.25 18.73
N GLU A 225 -7.59 25.40 19.58
CA GLU A 225 -8.99 25.49 20.01
C GLU A 225 -9.35 26.86 20.62
N HIS A 226 -8.38 27.53 21.26
CA HIS A 226 -8.53 28.89 21.79
C HIS A 226 -8.58 30.00 20.70
N GLY A 227 -8.55 29.64 19.42
CA GLY A 227 -8.58 30.57 18.29
C GLY A 227 -7.32 31.44 18.15
N ARG A 228 -6.25 31.13 18.90
CA ARG A 228 -4.93 31.76 18.84
C ARG A 228 -4.01 30.96 17.91
N GLN A 229 -2.95 31.58 17.39
CA GLN A 229 -1.92 30.83 16.66
C GLN A 229 -1.28 29.80 17.61
N ARG A 230 -1.33 28.52 17.23
CA ARG A 230 -0.87 27.38 18.03
C ARG A 230 0.58 27.54 18.48
N TYR A 231 1.43 28.07 17.59
CA TYR A 231 2.83 28.33 17.88
C TYR A 231 3.05 29.33 19.04
N TYR A 232 2.15 30.29 19.24
CA TYR A 232 2.26 31.32 20.29
C TYR A 232 1.22 31.17 21.42
N CYS A 233 0.44 30.09 21.43
CA CYS A 233 -0.58 29.87 22.45
C CYS A 233 0.08 29.38 23.75
N LYS A 234 -0.04 30.16 24.82
CA LYS A 234 0.49 29.77 26.13
C LYS A 234 -0.27 28.57 26.71
N ASP A 235 -1.60 28.60 26.56
CA ASP A 235 -2.52 27.60 27.10
C ASP A 235 -2.30 26.21 26.47
N CYS A 236 -1.85 26.18 25.22
CA CYS A 236 -1.49 24.94 24.51
C CYS A 236 0.01 24.60 24.57
N GLY A 237 0.83 25.30 25.35
CA GLY A 237 2.28 25.08 25.41
C GLY A 237 2.99 25.32 24.06
N GLY A 238 2.53 26.30 23.29
CA GLY A 238 3.05 26.60 21.95
C GLY A 238 4.56 26.78 21.92
N SER A 239 5.22 26.18 20.92
CA SER A 239 6.68 26.11 20.81
C SER A 239 7.40 27.45 20.64
N GLY A 240 6.67 28.53 20.36
CA GLY A 240 7.14 29.91 20.33
C GLY A 240 7.13 30.63 21.67
N ILE A 241 6.64 30.00 22.74
CA ILE A 241 6.63 30.52 24.11
C ILE A 241 7.70 29.79 24.93
N CYS A 242 8.47 30.52 25.74
CA CYS A 242 9.45 29.92 26.66
C CYS A 242 8.80 29.56 28.00
N GLU A 243 9.54 28.84 28.84
CA GLU A 243 9.12 28.52 30.22
C GLU A 243 8.77 29.78 31.03
N HIS A 244 9.42 30.91 30.76
CA HIS A 244 9.13 32.22 31.36
C HIS A 244 7.82 32.87 30.86
N GLY A 245 7.01 32.15 30.05
CA GLY A 245 5.73 32.65 29.52
C GLY A 245 5.85 33.80 28.52
N ARG A 246 7.06 34.09 28.02
CA ARG A 246 7.36 35.14 27.03
C ARG A 246 7.58 34.49 25.65
N ARG A 247 7.49 35.28 24.57
CA ARG A 247 7.89 34.77 23.24
C ARG A 247 9.38 34.41 23.26
N ARG A 248 9.74 33.18 22.88
CA ARG A 248 11.12 32.67 22.89
C ARG A 248 12.09 33.62 22.21
N SER A 249 11.75 34.10 21.02
CA SER A 249 12.60 35.03 20.25
C SER A 249 12.85 36.37 20.95
N ARG A 250 12.02 36.77 21.92
CA ARG A 250 12.12 38.04 22.64
C ARG A 250 12.48 37.87 24.12
N CYS A 251 12.77 36.65 24.56
CA CYS A 251 13.10 36.37 25.94
C CYS A 251 14.59 36.62 26.17
N LYS A 252 14.91 37.56 27.05
CA LYS A 252 16.30 37.87 27.44
C LYS A 252 16.95 36.71 28.18
N GLU A 253 16.23 36.10 29.11
CA GLU A 253 16.69 34.96 29.91
C GLU A 253 17.00 33.73 29.05
N CYS A 254 16.25 33.52 27.96
CA CYS A 254 16.52 32.42 27.02
C CYS A 254 17.48 32.78 25.88
N GLY A 255 18.11 33.97 25.88
CA GLY A 255 18.97 34.41 24.78
C GLY A 255 18.26 34.44 23.42
N GLY A 256 16.98 34.83 23.39
CA GLY A 256 16.13 34.76 22.20
C GLY A 256 16.74 35.47 20.99
N SER A 257 16.50 34.95 19.79
CA SER A 257 17.10 35.45 18.53
C SER A 257 16.87 36.94 18.22
N GLY A 258 15.85 37.55 18.82
CA GLY A 258 15.55 38.99 18.73
C GLY A 258 16.22 39.84 19.80
N ILE A 259 17.08 39.26 20.65
CA ILE A 259 17.92 39.97 21.63
C ILE A 259 19.29 40.21 20.98
N CYS A 260 19.83 41.42 21.12
CA CYS A 260 21.18 41.74 20.67
C CYS A 260 22.22 41.44 21.76
N GLU A 261 23.50 41.54 21.41
CA GLU A 261 24.63 41.40 22.33
C GLU A 261 24.53 42.35 23.54
N HIS A 262 23.92 43.52 23.37
CA HIS A 262 23.68 44.50 24.44
C HIS A 262 22.53 44.12 25.39
N GLY A 263 21.96 42.90 25.27
CA GLY A 263 20.87 42.41 26.14
C GLY A 263 19.55 43.17 25.98
N ARG A 264 19.39 43.93 24.89
CA ARG A 264 18.17 44.67 24.52
C ARG A 264 17.52 44.02 23.30
N ARG A 265 16.26 44.36 23.03
CA ARG A 265 15.62 43.93 21.78
C ARG A 265 16.33 44.56 20.58
N ARG A 266 16.70 43.74 19.60
CA ARG A 266 17.50 44.14 18.44
C ARG A 266 16.82 45.25 17.63
N ASP A 267 15.49 45.21 17.50
CA ASP A 267 14.67 46.23 16.82
C ASP A 267 14.60 47.58 17.57
N ARG A 268 14.97 47.61 18.85
CA ARG A 268 14.91 48.82 19.70
C ARG A 268 16.27 49.25 20.23
N CYS A 269 17.34 48.58 19.82
CA CYS A 269 18.67 48.87 20.31
C CYS A 269 19.29 49.99 19.47
N LYS A 270 19.38 51.19 20.04
CA LYS A 270 19.97 52.37 19.37
C LYS A 270 21.39 52.12 18.83
N GLU A 271 22.17 51.25 19.49
CA GLU A 271 23.52 50.86 19.06
C GLU A 271 23.50 49.87 17.88
N CYS A 272 22.49 49.00 17.80
CA CYS A 272 22.31 48.09 16.65
C CYS A 272 21.60 48.76 15.46
N SER A 273 20.78 49.80 15.69
CA SER A 273 20.07 50.54 14.65
C SER A 273 20.92 51.61 13.95
N ARG A 274 22.18 51.79 14.39
CA ARG A 274 23.16 52.72 13.82
C ARG A 274 24.25 52.03 13.00
N LYS A 275 24.19 50.70 12.88
CA LYS A 275 24.99 49.89 11.95
C LYS A 275 24.14 49.57 10.73
#